data_AF-A0A9P0YPM6-F1
#
_entry.id   AF-A0A9P0YPM6-F1
#
_cell.length_a   1.000
_cell.length_b   1.000
_cell.length_c   1.000
_cell.angle_alpha   90.00
_cell.angle_beta   90.00
_cell.angle_gamma   90.00
#
_symmetry.space_group_name_H-M   'P 1'
#
loop_
_entity.id
_entity.type
_entity.pdbx_description
1 polymer ?
#
loop_
_entity_poly.entity_id
_entity_poly.type
_entity_poly.pdbx_seq_one_letter_code
_entity_poly.pdbx_strand_id
1 'polypeptide(L)'
;MEGEQETFERFDRDRSGRIDGRELRDALYSLGYLVPPPVLQLLVSKYDGDSAGLDFDSFVECGMIFKGLTEKFKEKDVGYTGSAKLSYDEFLSMVIPFLVSY
;
A
#
# COMPACT_ATOMS: atom_id res chain seq x y z
N MET A 1 16.03 1.49 2.75
CA MET A 1 16.29 2.69 1.92
C MET A 1 16.79 2.35 0.53
N GLU A 2 17.91 1.64 0.32
CA GLU A 2 18.40 1.36 -1.07
C GLU A 2 17.41 0.52 -1.92
N GLY A 3 16.73 -0.45 -1.32
CA GLY A 3 15.76 -1.28 -2.06
C GLY A 3 14.47 -0.56 -2.47
N GLU A 4 14.02 0.44 -1.72
CA GLU A 4 12.78 1.16 -2.03
C GLU A 4 12.97 2.12 -3.21
N GLN A 5 14.14 2.75 -3.31
CA GLN A 5 14.48 3.66 -4.42
C GLN A 5 14.66 2.91 -5.74
N GLU A 6 15.37 1.77 -5.74
CA GLU A 6 15.49 0.92 -6.94
C GLU A 6 14.11 0.37 -7.38
N THR A 7 13.26 0.04 -6.41
CA THR A 7 11.87 -0.38 -6.66
C THR A 7 11.07 0.77 -7.28
N PHE A 8 11.16 1.98 -6.74
CA PHE A 8 10.48 3.16 -7.28
C PHE A 8 10.91 3.46 -8.72
N GLU A 9 12.22 3.53 -8.99
CA GLU A 9 12.77 3.77 -10.33
C GLU A 9 12.39 2.68 -11.35
N ARG A 10 12.17 1.45 -10.87
CA ARG A 10 11.70 0.35 -11.72
C ARG A 10 10.23 0.48 -12.11
N PHE A 11 9.41 1.10 -11.27
CA PHE A 11 7.97 1.26 -11.51
C PHE A 11 7.58 2.59 -12.14
N ASP A 12 8.39 3.65 -11.97
CA ASP A 12 8.31 4.92 -12.70
C ASP A 12 8.80 4.69 -14.15
N ARG A 13 7.91 4.10 -14.97
CA ARG A 13 8.27 3.64 -16.31
C ARG A 13 8.45 4.79 -17.28
N ASP A 14 7.70 5.86 -17.07
CA ASP A 14 7.79 7.07 -17.89
C ASP A 14 8.88 8.05 -17.41
N ARG A 15 9.52 7.77 -16.27
CA ARG A 15 10.54 8.61 -15.62
C ARG A 15 10.01 10.00 -15.32
N SER A 16 8.74 10.08 -14.96
CA SER A 16 8.10 11.32 -14.53
C SER A 16 8.59 11.77 -13.14
N GLY A 17 9.29 10.89 -12.40
CA GLY A 17 9.62 11.07 -10.99
C GLY A 17 8.43 10.81 -10.08
N ARG A 18 7.38 10.17 -10.61
CA ARG A 18 6.11 9.90 -9.92
C ARG A 18 5.56 8.54 -10.33
N ILE A 19 4.73 7.97 -9.47
CA ILE A 19 4.04 6.70 -9.71
C ILE A 19 2.57 6.99 -9.93
N ASP A 20 2.08 6.76 -11.14
CA ASP A 20 0.67 6.89 -11.45
C ASP A 20 -0.15 5.69 -10.88
N GLY A 21 -1.47 5.74 -11.01
CA GLY A 21 -2.34 4.66 -10.50
C GLY A 21 -2.12 3.29 -11.17
N ARG A 22 -1.66 3.26 -12.43
CA ARG A 22 -1.36 2.02 -13.16
C ARG A 22 -0.02 1.44 -12.69
N GLU A 23 0.98 2.31 -12.51
CA GLU A 23 2.30 1.95 -12.01
C GLU A 23 2.22 1.48 -10.55
N LEU A 24 1.42 2.14 -9.72
CA LEU A 24 1.16 1.71 -8.33
C LEU A 24 0.54 0.32 -8.30
N ARG A 25 -0.44 0.04 -9.17
CA ARG A 25 -1.05 -1.29 -9.28
C ARG A 25 -0.03 -2.34 -9.66
N ASP A 26 0.77 -2.06 -10.68
CA ASP A 26 1.80 -2.99 -11.17
C ASP A 26 2.87 -3.22 -10.10
N ALA A 27 3.25 -2.18 -9.35
CA ALA A 27 4.17 -2.26 -8.21
C ALA A 27 3.62 -3.16 -7.10
N LEU A 28 2.40 -2.89 -6.62
CA LEU A 28 1.76 -3.70 -5.57
C LEU A 28 1.56 -5.15 -6.01
N TYR A 29 1.19 -5.38 -7.28
CA TYR A 29 1.07 -6.72 -7.85
C TYR A 29 2.42 -7.45 -7.86
N SER A 30 3.51 -6.78 -8.25
CA SER A 30 4.85 -7.37 -8.26
C SER A 30 5.35 -7.75 -6.86
N LEU A 31 4.89 -7.05 -5.83
CA LEU A 31 5.17 -7.33 -4.42
C LEU A 31 4.28 -8.45 -3.86
N GLY A 32 3.41 -9.05 -4.68
CA GLY A 32 2.54 -10.17 -4.32
C GLY A 32 1.20 -9.73 -3.73
N TYR A 33 0.80 -8.48 -3.92
CA TYR A 33 -0.45 -7.94 -3.41
C TYR A 33 -1.51 -7.78 -4.51
N LEU A 34 -2.66 -8.40 -4.31
CA LEU A 34 -3.86 -8.20 -5.14
C LEU A 34 -4.73 -7.13 -4.50
N VAL A 35 -4.58 -5.89 -4.95
CA VAL A 35 -5.33 -4.75 -4.41
C VAL A 35 -6.63 -4.56 -5.19
N PRO A 36 -7.80 -4.57 -4.53
CA PRO A 36 -9.06 -4.30 -5.21
C PRO A 36 -9.06 -2.91 -5.86
N PRO A 37 -9.64 -2.74 -7.07
CA PRO A 37 -9.66 -1.45 -7.75
C PRO A 37 -10.21 -0.27 -6.91
N PRO A 38 -11.26 -0.44 -6.08
CA PRO A 38 -11.73 0.64 -5.21
C PRO A 38 -10.69 1.09 -4.16
N VAL A 39 -9.92 0.14 -3.62
CA VAL A 39 -8.85 0.45 -2.65
C VAL A 39 -7.71 1.19 -3.32
N LEU A 40 -7.32 0.76 -4.52
CA LEU A 40 -6.30 1.43 -5.31
C LEU A 40 -6.69 2.88 -5.63
N GLN A 41 -7.95 3.13 -6.01
CA GLN A 41 -8.45 4.49 -6.24
C GLN A 41 -8.40 5.36 -4.98
N LEU A 42 -8.71 4.80 -3.81
CA LEU A 42 -8.59 5.52 -2.54
C LEU A 42 -7.13 5.87 -2.21
N LEU A 43 -6.20 4.94 -2.46
CA LEU A 43 -4.77 5.18 -2.26
C LEU A 43 -4.30 6.30 -3.19
N VAL A 44 -4.58 6.19 -4.49
CA VAL A 44 -4.22 7.24 -5.46
C VAL A 44 -4.86 8.57 -5.04
N SER A 45 -6.16 8.62 -4.74
CA SER A 45 -6.83 9.87 -4.35
C SER A 45 -6.31 10.48 -3.05
N LYS A 46 -5.78 9.67 -2.11
CA LYS A 46 -5.20 10.19 -0.86
C LYS A 46 -3.86 10.89 -1.10
N TYR A 47 -3.05 10.34 -1.99
CA TYR A 47 -1.68 10.81 -2.25
C TYR A 47 -1.59 11.72 -3.49
N ASP A 48 -2.61 11.73 -4.33
CA ASP A 48 -2.78 12.63 -5.47
C ASP A 48 -3.40 13.95 -4.99
N GLY A 49 -2.59 14.77 -4.30
CA GLY A 49 -3.05 16.04 -3.75
C GLY A 49 -3.46 17.06 -4.83
N ASP A 50 -2.73 17.12 -5.94
CA ASP A 50 -2.97 18.06 -7.06
C ASP A 50 -2.23 17.65 -8.36
N SER A 51 -1.68 16.44 -8.43
CA SER A 51 -0.44 16.25 -9.16
C SER A 51 -0.21 14.84 -9.72
N ALA A 52 -1.25 14.28 -10.36
CA ALA A 52 -1.22 13.12 -11.25
C ALA A 52 -0.28 11.95 -10.86
N GLY A 53 -0.13 11.63 -9.58
CA GLY A 53 0.74 10.54 -9.13
C GLY A 53 1.39 10.74 -7.76
N LEU A 54 1.94 9.65 -7.23
CA LEU A 54 2.64 9.58 -5.94
C LEU A 54 4.11 9.95 -6.13
N ASP A 55 4.63 10.86 -5.33
CA ASP A 55 6.08 11.03 -5.19
C ASP A 55 6.71 9.87 -4.40
N PHE A 56 8.05 9.86 -4.32
CA PHE A 56 8.79 8.81 -3.64
C PHE A 56 8.36 8.63 -2.19
N ASP A 57 8.23 9.73 -1.45
CA ASP A 57 7.87 9.70 -0.03
C ASP A 57 6.45 9.13 0.16
N SER A 58 5.49 9.57 -0.66
CA SER A 58 4.12 9.05 -0.67
C SER A 58 4.05 7.57 -1.07
N PHE A 59 4.88 7.15 -2.02
CA PHE A 59 4.96 5.75 -2.43
C PHE A 59 5.50 4.86 -1.30
N VAL A 60 6.59 5.28 -0.66
CA VAL A 60 7.18 4.56 0.48
C VAL A 60 6.18 4.48 1.63
N GLU A 61 5.52 5.59 1.94
CA GLU A 61 4.50 5.66 2.98
C GLU A 61 3.34 4.69 2.69
N CYS A 62 2.74 4.81 1.51
CA CYS A 62 1.65 3.93 1.06
C CYS A 62 2.06 2.45 1.12
N GLY A 63 3.27 2.15 0.65
CA GLY A 63 3.83 0.80 0.67
C GLY A 63 4.00 0.24 2.08
N MET A 64 4.51 1.05 3.02
CA MET A 64 4.70 0.65 4.42
C MET A 64 3.37 0.35 5.12
N ILE A 65 2.38 1.23 4.98
CA ILE A 65 1.04 1.02 5.55
C ILE A 65 0.42 -0.25 4.96
N PHE A 66 0.44 -0.37 3.63
CA PHE A 66 -0.21 -1.48 2.94
C PHE A 66 0.44 -2.82 3.30
N LYS A 67 1.77 -2.88 3.32
CA LYS A 67 2.54 -4.05 3.73
C LYS A 67 2.22 -4.44 5.17
N GLY A 68 2.30 -3.49 6.11
CA GLY A 68 2.09 -3.77 7.52
C GLY A 68 0.66 -4.23 7.83
N LEU A 69 -0.36 -3.60 7.24
CA LEU A 69 -1.75 -4.05 7.36
C LEU A 69 -1.95 -5.44 6.77
N THR A 70 -1.35 -5.73 5.61
CA THR A 70 -1.43 -7.05 4.98
C THR A 70 -0.76 -8.13 5.82
N GLU A 71 0.40 -7.85 6.41
CA GLU A 71 1.09 -8.78 7.33
C GLU A 71 0.25 -9.05 8.57
N LYS A 72 -0.32 -8.01 9.18
CA LYS A 72 -1.22 -8.15 10.33
C LYS A 72 -2.49 -8.92 10.00
N PHE A 73 -3.04 -8.74 8.80
CA PHE A 73 -4.16 -9.54 8.33
C PHE A 73 -3.77 -11.02 8.16
N LYS A 74 -2.61 -11.31 7.55
CA LYS A 74 -2.10 -12.68 7.38
C LYS A 74 -1.87 -13.40 8.71
N GLU A 75 -1.43 -12.69 9.75
CA GLU A 75 -1.32 -13.25 11.12
C GLU A 75 -2.69 -13.76 11.64
N LYS A 76 -3.79 -13.18 11.16
CA LYS A 76 -5.16 -13.51 11.59
C LYS A 76 -5.87 -14.47 10.62
N ASP A 77 -5.53 -14.48 9.34
CA ASP A 77 -5.99 -15.45 8.33
C ASP A 77 -5.09 -16.70 8.30
N VAL A 78 -5.08 -17.46 9.40
CA VAL A 78 -4.24 -18.67 9.57
C VAL A 78 -4.49 -19.72 8.48
N GLY A 79 -5.69 -19.74 7.90
CA GLY A 79 -6.08 -20.67 6.84
C GLY A 79 -5.74 -20.21 5.42
N TYR A 80 -5.16 -19.01 5.24
CA TYR A 80 -4.93 -18.39 3.93
C TYR A 80 -6.18 -18.37 3.04
N THR A 81 -7.34 -18.12 3.66
CA THR A 81 -8.65 -18.16 3.00
C THR A 81 -9.02 -16.82 2.36
N GLY A 82 -8.25 -15.76 2.64
CA GLY A 82 -8.59 -14.39 2.31
C GLY A 82 -9.64 -13.79 3.25
N SER A 83 -9.94 -14.42 4.38
CA SER A 83 -10.95 -14.00 5.34
C SER A 83 -10.52 -14.27 6.77
N ALA A 84 -10.60 -13.25 7.63
CA ALA A 84 -10.30 -13.37 9.05
C ALA A 84 -11.47 -12.85 9.89
N LYS A 85 -11.77 -13.54 11.00
CA LYS A 85 -12.73 -13.05 12.00
C LYS A 85 -11.95 -12.26 13.06
N LEU A 86 -12.31 -10.99 13.22
CA LEU A 86 -11.70 -10.09 14.20
C LEU A 86 -12.78 -9.60 15.16
N SER A 87 -12.48 -9.58 16.45
CA SER A 87 -13.25 -8.76 17.39
C SER A 87 -12.98 -7.28 17.12
N TYR A 88 -13.87 -6.41 17.60
CA TYR A 88 -13.72 -4.96 17.44
C TYR A 88 -12.40 -4.43 18.05
N ASP A 89 -12.01 -4.94 19.22
CA ASP A 89 -10.77 -4.58 19.90
C ASP A 89 -9.53 -4.99 19.09
N GLU A 90 -9.53 -6.21 18.53
CA GLU A 90 -8.45 -6.68 17.67
C GLU A 90 -8.34 -5.87 16.38
N PHE A 91 -9.49 -5.48 15.79
CA PHE A 91 -9.52 -4.64 14.61
C PHE A 91 -8.92 -3.26 14.89
N LEU A 92 -9.34 -2.59 15.97
CA LEU A 92 -8.78 -1.28 16.33
C LEU A 92 -7.29 -1.38 16.64
N SER A 93 -6.88 -2.36 17.45
CA SER A 93 -5.48 -2.57 17.80
C SER A 93 -4.61 -2.86 16.57
N MET A 94 -5.18 -3.48 15.54
CA MET A 94 -4.52 -3.71 14.26
C MET A 94 -4.37 -2.42 13.45
N VAL A 95 -5.42 -1.62 13.32
CA VAL A 95 -5.48 -0.50 12.36
C VAL A 95 -4.93 0.81 12.93
N ILE A 96 -5.18 1.11 14.20
CA ILE A 96 -4.83 2.40 14.84
C ILE A 96 -3.33 2.74 14.74
N PRO A 97 -2.38 1.81 14.93
CA PRO A 97 -0.95 2.12 14.77
C PRO A 97 -0.59 2.69 13.38
N PHE A 98 -1.31 2.29 12.33
CA PHE A 98 -1.08 2.79 10.97
C PHE A 98 -1.75 4.14 10.68
N LEU A 99 -2.70 4.55 11.52
CA LEU A 99 -3.38 5.85 11.39
C LEU A 99 -2.73 6.94 12.24
N VAL A 100 -2.13 6.58 13.38
CA VAL A 100 -1.61 7.53 14.39
C VAL A 100 -0.09 7.74 14.28
N SER A 101 0.63 6.96 13.47
CA SER A 101 2.04 7.22 13.16
C SER A 101 2.28 8.45 12.26
N TYR A 102 1.32 9.39 12.19
CA TYR A 102 1.39 10.68 11.48
C TYR A 102 1.04 11.83 12.42
#